data_AF-A0A2S2R2S0-F1
#
_entry.id   AF-A0A2S2R2S0-F1
#
_cell.length_a   1.000
_cell.length_b   1.000
_cell.length_c   1.000
_cell.angle_alpha   90.00
_cell.angle_beta   90.00
_cell.angle_gamma   90.00
#
_symmetry.space_group_name_H-M   'P 1'
#
loop_
_entity.id
_entity.type
_entity.pdbx_description
1 polymer ?
#
loop_
_entity_poly.entity_id
_entity_poly.type
_entity_poly.pdbx_seq_one_letter_code
_entity_poly.pdbx_strand_id
1 'polypeptide(L)'
;MANYHKMESSSVQTLKDLANKLRINSIIATNASKSGHPTSCASMAEIMSVLFFHTMRYKVSSPKDPVNDRFILSKGHACPILYAAWAEAGLFPVSDLANLRKIDSDLEGHPTPRLNFIDVGTGSLGQGLSVACGMAYVGKYFDKSSYRTFCLLGDGESAEGSVWEALNFASFYNLDNLVVIFDINRLGQSGPTSLQHDMEVYRQRITSFGLNAIVVDGHDIEELTKAFHEASITKGKPTAILAKTYKGKGFVNIEDAEKWHGTPLNDNAVKVLEEINGQIRNKKMPVNIPKPVAVVPTLNITNVRLSTPPNYTLGEKIATRVAYGTALAKIAENNDRVIALDGDTKNSTYSDKIKVKFPERHIDCFIAEQN
;
A
#
# COMPACT_ATOMS: atom_id res chain seq x y z
N MET A 1 22.12 -14.36 -8.26
CA MET A 1 21.07 -13.32 -8.21
C MET A 1 21.29 -12.37 -9.36
N ALA A 2 20.26 -11.71 -9.90
CA ALA A 2 20.46 -10.70 -10.93
C ALA A 2 21.09 -9.44 -10.32
N ASN A 3 22.19 -8.96 -10.91
CA ASN A 3 22.82 -7.71 -10.49
C ASN A 3 21.90 -6.53 -10.80
N TYR A 4 21.95 -5.48 -9.99
CA TYR A 4 21.29 -4.22 -10.35
C TYR A 4 21.99 -3.64 -11.58
N HIS A 5 21.23 -3.45 -12.66
CA HIS A 5 21.68 -2.70 -13.82
C HIS A 5 21.29 -1.24 -13.62
N LYS A 6 22.29 -0.35 -13.58
CA LYS A 6 22.04 1.10 -13.49
C LYS A 6 21.17 1.53 -14.68
N MET A 7 20.15 2.33 -14.38
CA MET A 7 19.23 2.84 -15.40
C MET A 7 19.92 3.77 -16.40
N GLU A 8 19.46 3.71 -17.65
CA GLU A 8 19.82 4.69 -18.67
C GLU A 8 19.31 6.08 -18.30
N SER A 9 20.10 7.11 -18.61
CA SER A 9 19.82 8.51 -18.25
C SER A 9 18.49 9.02 -18.83
N SER A 10 18.09 8.52 -20.01
CA SER A 10 16.80 8.80 -20.65
C SER A 10 15.63 8.19 -19.89
N SER A 11 15.78 7.00 -19.32
CA SER A 11 14.78 6.34 -18.48
C SER A 11 14.66 7.05 -17.13
N VAL A 12 15.78 7.47 -16.53
CA VAL A 12 15.78 8.30 -15.31
C VAL A 12 15.03 9.62 -15.54
N GLN A 13 15.31 10.31 -16.66
CA GLN A 13 14.60 11.55 -17.01
C GLN A 13 13.10 11.32 -17.23
N THR A 14 12.72 10.22 -17.87
CA THR A 14 11.31 9.87 -18.10
C THR A 14 10.55 9.72 -16.78
N LEU A 15 11.15 9.07 -15.77
CA LEU A 15 10.55 8.93 -14.44
C LEU A 15 10.50 10.25 -13.66
N LYS A 16 11.50 11.14 -13.81
CA LYS A 16 11.46 12.52 -13.25
C LYS A 16 10.34 13.35 -13.87
N ASP A 17 10.21 13.31 -15.20
CA ASP A 17 9.16 14.03 -15.91
C ASP A 17 7.75 13.48 -15.55
N LEU A 18 7.62 12.16 -15.36
CA LEU A 18 6.38 11.53 -14.86
C LEU A 18 6.05 11.96 -13.42
N ALA A 19 7.02 12.00 -12.50
CA ALA A 19 6.81 12.52 -11.16
C ALA A 19 6.28 13.97 -11.18
N ASN A 20 6.82 14.81 -12.07
CA ASN A 20 6.35 16.18 -12.27
C ASN A 20 4.93 16.25 -12.87
N LYS A 21 4.53 15.36 -13.77
CA LYS A 21 3.12 15.22 -14.18
C LYS A 21 2.22 14.83 -13.00
N LEU A 22 2.64 13.87 -12.18
CA LEU A 22 1.87 13.44 -11.00
C LEU A 22 1.66 14.61 -10.00
N ARG A 23 2.66 15.49 -9.84
CA ARG A 23 2.52 16.76 -9.09
C ARG A 23 1.49 17.68 -9.74
N ILE A 24 1.63 17.99 -11.03
CA ILE A 24 0.74 18.87 -11.80
C ILE A 24 -0.72 18.39 -11.69
N ASN A 25 -0.96 17.11 -11.95
CA ASN A 25 -2.28 16.49 -11.91
C ASN A 25 -2.89 16.54 -10.50
N SER A 26 -2.08 16.36 -9.44
CA SER A 26 -2.52 16.51 -8.05
C SER A 26 -2.90 17.96 -7.69
N ILE A 27 -2.15 18.96 -8.18
CA ILE A 27 -2.49 20.38 -8.01
C ILE A 27 -3.80 20.70 -8.73
N ILE A 28 -3.94 20.30 -10.00
CA ILE A 28 -5.14 20.55 -10.81
C ILE A 28 -6.38 19.98 -10.13
N ALA A 29 -6.33 18.70 -9.72
CA ALA A 29 -7.45 18.03 -9.07
C ALA A 29 -7.86 18.72 -7.77
N THR A 30 -6.90 19.04 -6.89
CA THR A 30 -7.18 19.64 -5.57
C THR A 30 -7.61 21.10 -5.63
N ASN A 31 -7.09 21.88 -6.59
CA ASN A 31 -7.60 23.23 -6.88
C ASN A 31 -9.01 23.19 -7.46
N ALA A 32 -9.31 22.28 -8.40
CA ALA A 32 -10.64 22.13 -8.99
C ALA A 32 -11.70 21.77 -7.93
N SER A 33 -11.36 20.90 -6.98
CA SER A 33 -12.21 20.52 -5.84
C SER A 33 -12.13 21.48 -4.64
N LYS A 34 -11.35 22.57 -4.75
CA LYS A 34 -11.07 23.56 -3.68
C LYS A 34 -10.69 22.93 -2.33
N SER A 35 -10.12 21.73 -2.34
CA SER A 35 -9.83 20.94 -1.14
C SER A 35 -8.94 19.73 -1.45
N GLY A 36 -8.19 19.24 -0.47
CA GLY A 36 -7.33 18.07 -0.61
C GLY A 36 -5.86 18.37 -0.30
N HIS A 37 -4.97 17.42 -0.58
CA HIS A 37 -3.64 17.38 0.04
C HIS A 37 -2.50 17.39 -1.00
N PRO A 38 -2.36 18.44 -1.84
CA PRO A 38 -1.35 18.47 -2.91
C PRO A 38 0.09 18.42 -2.35
N THR A 39 0.34 18.98 -1.17
CA THR A 39 1.64 18.91 -0.50
C THR A 39 2.01 17.51 -0.01
N SER A 40 1.02 16.74 0.48
CA SER A 40 1.18 15.31 0.78
C SER A 40 1.32 14.45 -0.47
N CYS A 41 0.84 14.90 -1.62
CA CYS A 41 1.07 14.22 -2.91
C CYS A 41 2.51 14.45 -3.40
N ALA A 42 2.98 15.70 -3.34
CA ALA A 42 4.25 16.13 -3.91
C ALA A 42 5.49 15.46 -3.31
N SER A 43 5.46 15.12 -2.00
CA SER A 43 6.56 14.41 -1.31
C SER A 43 6.83 13.02 -1.88
N MET A 44 5.79 12.34 -2.37
CA MET A 44 5.84 10.94 -2.83
C MET A 44 5.80 10.81 -4.36
N ALA A 45 6.03 11.89 -5.12
CA ALA A 45 5.84 11.86 -6.57
C ALA A 45 6.88 10.99 -7.31
N GLU A 46 8.16 11.04 -6.92
CA GLU A 46 9.19 10.14 -7.45
C GLU A 46 8.92 8.68 -7.03
N ILE A 47 8.53 8.46 -5.77
CA ILE A 47 8.18 7.13 -5.25
C ILE A 47 7.05 6.51 -6.09
N MET A 48 5.97 7.26 -6.33
CA MET A 48 4.85 6.83 -7.17
C MET A 48 5.28 6.58 -8.62
N SER A 49 6.11 7.46 -9.18
CA SER A 49 6.60 7.34 -10.56
C SER A 49 7.41 6.05 -10.75
N VAL A 50 8.37 5.79 -9.84
CA VAL A 50 9.19 4.57 -9.85
C VAL A 50 8.32 3.32 -9.61
N LEU A 51 7.39 3.36 -8.66
CA LEU A 51 6.50 2.23 -8.39
C LEU A 51 5.62 1.88 -9.60
N PHE A 52 4.85 2.85 -10.11
CA PHE A 52 3.85 2.58 -11.15
C PHE A 52 4.44 2.38 -12.54
N PHE A 53 5.56 3.02 -12.88
CA PHE A 53 6.09 3.04 -14.26
C PHE A 53 7.44 2.34 -14.42
N HIS A 54 7.94 1.67 -13.38
CA HIS A 54 9.17 0.87 -13.47
C HIS A 54 9.16 -0.41 -12.62
N THR A 55 8.67 -0.36 -11.37
CA THR A 55 8.82 -1.48 -10.42
C THR A 55 7.66 -2.48 -10.47
N MET A 56 6.42 -2.02 -10.35
CA MET A 56 5.24 -2.89 -10.21
C MET A 56 4.84 -3.52 -11.54
N ARG A 57 4.16 -4.68 -11.47
CA ARG A 57 3.83 -5.51 -12.63
C ARG A 57 2.33 -5.76 -12.77
N TYR A 58 1.57 -4.80 -13.30
CA TYR A 58 0.09 -4.86 -13.35
C TYR A 58 -0.49 -4.73 -14.76
N LYS A 59 -1.76 -5.15 -14.92
CA LYS A 59 -2.56 -4.96 -16.14
C LYS A 59 -3.46 -3.74 -15.97
N VAL A 60 -3.18 -2.66 -16.72
CA VAL A 60 -4.03 -1.45 -16.72
C VAL A 60 -5.48 -1.80 -17.08
N SER A 61 -5.69 -2.64 -18.09
CA SER A 61 -7.04 -3.05 -18.54
C SER A 61 -7.79 -3.96 -17.57
N SER A 62 -7.15 -4.43 -16.48
CA SER A 62 -7.80 -5.25 -15.46
C SER A 62 -7.11 -5.03 -14.10
N PRO A 63 -7.42 -3.93 -13.39
CA PRO A 63 -6.72 -3.58 -12.14
C PRO A 63 -6.85 -4.61 -11.02
N LYS A 64 -8.00 -5.30 -10.90
CA LYS A 64 -8.24 -6.40 -9.92
C LYS A 64 -7.74 -7.78 -10.38
N ASP A 65 -6.96 -7.87 -11.45
CA ASP A 65 -6.46 -9.16 -11.91
C ASP A 65 -5.53 -9.79 -10.84
N PRO A 66 -5.77 -11.05 -10.43
CA PRO A 66 -5.05 -11.65 -9.31
C PRO A 66 -3.53 -11.75 -9.54
N VAL A 67 -3.00 -11.60 -10.75
CA VAL A 67 -1.54 -11.68 -10.97
C VAL A 67 -0.77 -10.35 -10.78
N ASN A 68 -1.45 -9.22 -10.54
CA ASN A 68 -0.96 -7.84 -10.81
C ASN A 68 0.15 -7.18 -9.95
N ASP A 69 0.75 -7.83 -8.94
CA ASP A 69 1.23 -7.10 -7.73
C ASP A 69 0.09 -6.31 -7.05
N ARG A 70 0.33 -5.73 -5.87
CA ARG A 70 -0.66 -4.96 -5.09
C ARG A 70 -0.05 -3.66 -4.58
N PHE A 71 -0.85 -2.58 -4.57
CA PHE A 71 -0.46 -1.29 -4.03
C PHE A 71 -1.50 -0.75 -3.06
N ILE A 72 -1.08 -0.50 -1.81
CA ILE A 72 -1.89 0.16 -0.79
C ILE A 72 -1.32 1.55 -0.51
N LEU A 73 -2.13 2.58 -0.74
CA LEU A 73 -1.84 3.93 -0.27
C LEU A 73 -2.39 4.09 1.16
N SER A 74 -1.59 3.74 2.18
CA SER A 74 -2.00 3.82 3.58
C SER A 74 -2.24 5.27 4.02
N LYS A 75 -1.40 6.21 3.56
CA LYS A 75 -1.65 7.66 3.67
C LYS A 75 -2.72 8.14 2.67
N GLY A 76 -3.92 7.56 2.74
CA GLY A 76 -4.99 7.68 1.76
C GLY A 76 -5.41 9.12 1.44
N HIS A 77 -5.16 10.07 2.34
CA HIS A 77 -5.41 11.50 2.08
C HIS A 77 -4.65 12.05 0.85
N ALA A 78 -3.55 11.39 0.44
CA ALA A 78 -2.83 11.67 -0.80
C ALA A 78 -3.44 11.02 -2.06
N CYS A 79 -4.71 10.56 -2.03
CA CYS A 79 -5.36 9.90 -3.17
C CYS A 79 -5.30 10.62 -4.53
N PRO A 80 -5.22 11.97 -4.66
CA PRO A 80 -5.12 12.61 -5.97
C PRO A 80 -3.92 12.13 -6.80
N ILE A 81 -2.80 11.75 -6.16
CA ILE A 81 -1.63 11.24 -6.88
C ILE A 81 -1.76 9.76 -7.28
N LEU A 82 -2.52 8.97 -6.53
CA LEU A 82 -2.90 7.62 -6.94
C LEU A 82 -3.82 7.67 -8.17
N TYR A 83 -4.78 8.59 -8.17
CA TYR A 83 -5.66 8.80 -9.32
C TYR A 83 -4.86 9.30 -10.53
N ALA A 84 -3.94 10.24 -10.32
CA ALA A 84 -3.04 10.71 -11.37
C ALA A 84 -2.15 9.58 -11.94
N ALA A 85 -1.67 8.66 -11.10
CA ALA A 85 -0.86 7.53 -11.56
C ALA A 85 -1.67 6.56 -12.43
N TRP A 86 -2.92 6.26 -12.06
CA TRP A 86 -3.81 5.44 -12.90
C TRP A 86 -4.27 6.14 -14.18
N ALA A 87 -4.46 7.46 -14.17
CA ALA A 87 -4.78 8.24 -15.36
C ALA A 87 -3.61 8.30 -16.35
N GLU A 88 -2.38 8.56 -15.88
CA GLU A 88 -1.17 8.53 -16.71
C GLU A 88 -0.81 7.09 -17.15
N ALA A 89 -1.19 6.06 -16.38
CA ALA A 89 -1.16 4.66 -16.82
C ALA A 89 -2.15 4.35 -17.96
N GLY A 90 -3.10 5.24 -18.25
CA GLY A 90 -4.09 5.10 -19.32
C GLY A 90 -5.36 4.33 -18.93
N LEU A 91 -5.67 4.19 -17.63
CA LEU A 91 -6.91 3.54 -17.18
C LEU A 91 -8.15 4.39 -17.49
N PHE A 92 -8.04 5.70 -17.34
CA PHE A 92 -9.09 6.67 -17.62
C PHE A 92 -8.47 8.03 -18.02
N PRO A 93 -9.23 8.93 -18.67
CA PRO A 93 -8.71 10.23 -19.12
C PRO A 93 -8.18 11.12 -17.99
N VAL A 94 -7.01 11.74 -18.20
CA VAL A 94 -6.40 12.71 -17.25
C VAL A 94 -7.32 13.90 -16.96
N SER A 95 -8.23 14.26 -17.88
CA SER A 95 -9.27 15.29 -17.68
C SER A 95 -10.17 15.01 -16.49
N ASP A 96 -10.42 13.74 -16.18
CA ASP A 96 -11.43 13.33 -15.21
C ASP A 96 -10.97 13.62 -13.78
N LEU A 97 -9.66 13.83 -13.57
CA LEU A 97 -9.06 14.24 -12.30
C LEU A 97 -9.61 15.60 -11.80
N ALA A 98 -10.09 16.46 -12.71
CA ALA A 98 -10.78 17.70 -12.35
C ALA A 98 -12.19 17.48 -11.73
N ASN A 99 -12.66 16.23 -11.67
CA ASN A 99 -13.91 15.83 -11.00
C ASN A 99 -13.71 15.29 -9.57
N LEU A 100 -12.48 15.32 -9.04
CA LEU A 100 -12.15 14.97 -7.66
C LEU A 100 -13.19 15.54 -6.68
N ARG A 101 -13.68 14.70 -5.75
CA ARG A 101 -14.62 15.04 -4.67
C ARG A 101 -15.99 15.60 -5.09
N LYS A 102 -16.34 15.60 -6.38
CA LYS A 102 -17.72 15.91 -6.81
C LYS A 102 -18.65 14.74 -6.50
N ILE A 103 -19.91 15.04 -6.20
CA ILE A 103 -20.93 14.05 -5.81
C ILE A 103 -21.27 13.04 -6.93
N ASP A 104 -21.03 13.44 -8.18
CA ASP A 104 -21.23 12.68 -9.41
C ASP A 104 -19.95 12.00 -9.93
N SER A 105 -18.88 11.97 -9.12
CA SER A 105 -17.62 11.29 -9.45
C SER A 105 -17.26 10.22 -8.43
N ASP A 106 -16.80 9.06 -8.90
CA ASP A 106 -16.20 8.03 -8.05
C ASP A 106 -14.79 8.41 -7.56
N LEU A 107 -14.17 9.51 -8.06
CA LEU A 107 -12.89 10.01 -7.57
C LEU A 107 -13.06 10.73 -6.23
N GLU A 108 -13.26 9.94 -5.18
CA GLU A 108 -13.57 10.42 -3.83
C GLU A 108 -12.36 11.03 -3.10
N GLY A 109 -12.63 11.72 -1.98
CA GLY A 109 -11.62 12.46 -1.21
C GLY A 109 -10.59 11.62 -0.46
N HIS A 110 -10.77 10.29 -0.46
CA HIS A 110 -9.88 9.21 0.00
C HIS A 110 -10.12 7.98 -0.91
N PRO A 111 -9.22 6.98 -0.95
CA PRO A 111 -9.41 5.76 -1.73
C PRO A 111 -10.67 5.01 -1.27
N THR A 112 -11.49 4.53 -2.20
CA THR A 112 -12.63 3.65 -1.90
C THR A 112 -12.74 2.51 -2.91
N PRO A 113 -13.18 1.30 -2.50
CA PRO A 113 -13.25 0.12 -3.38
C PRO A 113 -14.39 0.16 -4.42
N ARG A 114 -15.14 1.28 -4.50
CA ARG A 114 -16.02 1.60 -5.65
C ARG A 114 -15.20 1.71 -6.93
N LEU A 115 -14.02 2.34 -6.84
CA LEU A 115 -13.04 2.37 -7.92
C LEU A 115 -12.42 0.99 -8.06
N ASN A 116 -12.50 0.40 -9.27
CA ASN A 116 -12.04 -0.97 -9.48
C ASN A 116 -10.51 -1.15 -9.34
N PHE A 117 -9.76 -0.06 -9.27
CA PHE A 117 -8.31 -0.05 -9.05
C PHE A 117 -7.91 0.17 -7.59
N ILE A 118 -8.87 0.03 -6.67
CA ILE A 118 -8.70 0.18 -5.22
C ILE A 118 -9.33 -1.04 -4.54
N ASP A 119 -8.57 -1.67 -3.65
CA ASP A 119 -9.00 -2.87 -2.93
C ASP A 119 -9.64 -2.53 -1.58
N VAL A 120 -9.13 -1.52 -0.88
CA VAL A 120 -9.61 -1.08 0.46
C VAL A 120 -9.62 0.44 0.59
N GLY A 121 -10.45 0.94 1.53
CA GLY A 121 -10.41 2.34 1.92
C GLY A 121 -9.38 2.62 3.00
N THR A 122 -8.61 3.70 2.86
CA THR A 122 -7.46 4.05 3.72
C THR A 122 -7.53 5.50 4.23
N GLY A 123 -8.75 6.00 4.47
CA GLY A 123 -8.94 7.34 5.06
C GLY A 123 -8.52 7.42 6.54
N SER A 124 -8.66 6.32 7.29
CA SER A 124 -8.07 6.16 8.62
C SER A 124 -6.63 5.69 8.46
N LEU A 125 -5.69 6.44 9.02
CA LEU A 125 -4.26 6.14 8.96
C LEU A 125 -3.92 4.87 9.77
N GLY A 126 -2.78 4.26 9.46
CA GLY A 126 -2.23 3.10 10.16
C GLY A 126 -2.79 1.74 9.70
N GLN A 127 -4.01 1.71 9.18
CA GLN A 127 -4.70 0.46 8.80
C GLN A 127 -4.20 -0.18 7.50
N GLY A 128 -3.65 0.61 6.57
CA GLY A 128 -3.25 0.11 5.24
C GLY A 128 -2.09 -0.89 5.29
N LEU A 129 -1.23 -0.84 6.32
CA LEU A 129 -0.14 -1.81 6.46
C LEU A 129 -0.65 -3.19 6.90
N SER A 130 -1.64 -3.28 7.78
CA SER A 130 -2.26 -4.56 8.17
C SER A 130 -2.93 -5.25 6.98
N VAL A 131 -3.67 -4.49 6.16
CA VAL A 131 -4.24 -5.01 4.90
C VAL A 131 -3.14 -5.50 3.95
N ALA A 132 -2.07 -4.73 3.79
CA ALA A 132 -0.93 -5.11 2.95
C ALA A 132 -0.23 -6.39 3.48
N CYS A 133 -0.16 -6.58 4.80
CA CYS A 133 0.33 -7.81 5.41
C CYS A 133 -0.58 -9.01 5.08
N GLY A 134 -1.90 -8.83 5.16
CA GLY A 134 -2.86 -9.86 4.73
C GLY A 134 -2.70 -10.24 3.25
N MET A 135 -2.58 -9.26 2.34
CA MET A 135 -2.34 -9.51 0.91
C MET A 135 -1.00 -10.22 0.65
N ALA A 136 0.07 -9.80 1.33
CA ALA A 136 1.39 -10.44 1.22
C ALA A 136 1.36 -11.87 1.78
N TYR A 137 0.68 -12.11 2.90
CA TYR A 137 0.48 -13.43 3.48
C TYR A 137 -0.26 -14.35 2.51
N VAL A 138 -1.37 -13.90 1.94
CA VAL A 138 -2.15 -14.65 0.94
C VAL A 138 -1.28 -14.99 -0.28
N GLY A 139 -0.57 -14.02 -0.84
CA GLY A 139 0.33 -14.22 -1.96
C GLY A 139 1.43 -15.25 -1.69
N LYS A 140 1.98 -15.26 -0.48
CA LYS A 140 3.08 -16.16 -0.08
C LYS A 140 2.61 -17.56 0.28
N TYR A 141 1.57 -17.69 1.10
CA TYR A 141 1.20 -18.94 1.75
C TYR A 141 0.02 -19.66 1.12
N PHE A 142 -0.96 -18.94 0.58
CA PHE A 142 -2.15 -19.51 -0.06
C PHE A 142 -2.03 -19.57 -1.58
N ASP A 143 -1.87 -18.42 -2.25
CA ASP A 143 -1.72 -18.36 -3.71
C ASP A 143 -0.39 -18.93 -4.18
N LYS A 144 0.65 -18.89 -3.32
CA LYS A 144 2.03 -19.30 -3.59
C LYS A 144 2.58 -18.67 -4.88
N SER A 145 2.25 -17.39 -5.05
CA SER A 145 2.44 -16.62 -6.26
C SER A 145 3.62 -15.66 -6.15
N SER A 146 4.17 -15.25 -7.29
CA SER A 146 5.33 -14.35 -7.34
C SER A 146 4.96 -12.86 -7.28
N TYR A 147 3.68 -12.51 -7.07
CA TYR A 147 3.28 -11.12 -6.96
C TYR A 147 3.76 -10.53 -5.63
N ARG A 148 4.05 -9.22 -5.66
CA ARG A 148 4.51 -8.45 -4.50
C ARG A 148 3.42 -7.51 -4.00
N THR A 149 3.50 -7.15 -2.73
CA THR A 149 2.64 -6.12 -2.13
C THR A 149 3.49 -4.92 -1.74
N PHE A 150 3.04 -3.73 -2.12
CA PHE A 150 3.68 -2.46 -1.80
C PHE A 150 2.71 -1.63 -0.95
N CYS A 151 3.18 -1.11 0.18
CA CYS A 151 2.38 -0.24 1.05
C CYS A 151 3.12 1.08 1.29
N LEU A 152 2.51 2.20 0.92
CA LEU A 152 3.09 3.54 1.07
C LEU A 152 2.35 4.29 2.18
N LEU A 153 3.09 4.65 3.23
CA LEU A 153 2.57 5.25 4.46
C LEU A 153 3.36 6.51 4.85
N GLY A 154 2.73 7.40 5.61
CA GLY A 154 3.36 8.65 6.05
C GLY A 154 4.19 8.49 7.33
N ASP A 155 5.19 9.34 7.52
CA ASP A 155 5.92 9.45 8.79
C ASP A 155 5.01 9.77 9.98
N GLY A 156 4.07 10.71 9.83
CA GLY A 156 3.10 11.03 10.87
C GLY A 156 2.12 9.89 11.17
N GLU A 157 1.86 9.04 10.18
CA GLU A 157 1.04 7.83 10.29
C GLU A 157 1.77 6.70 11.03
N SER A 158 3.11 6.65 10.96
CA SER A 158 3.92 5.66 11.71
C SER A 158 3.87 5.82 13.25
N ALA A 159 3.13 6.82 13.76
CA ALA A 159 2.81 6.93 15.17
C ALA A 159 1.66 6.00 15.62
N GLU A 160 0.83 5.50 14.70
CA GLU A 160 -0.27 4.58 15.00
C GLU A 160 0.24 3.22 15.46
N GLY A 161 -0.32 2.67 16.55
CA GLY A 161 0.10 1.39 17.13
C GLY A 161 -0.05 0.21 16.17
N SER A 162 -1.10 0.22 15.36
CA SER A 162 -1.42 -0.79 14.34
C SER A 162 -0.32 -0.95 13.28
N VAL A 163 0.45 0.11 12.98
CA VAL A 163 1.63 0.01 12.10
C VAL A 163 2.69 -0.91 12.70
N TRP A 164 2.90 -0.84 14.01
CA TRP A 164 3.90 -1.66 14.72
C TRP A 164 3.43 -3.09 14.94
N GLU A 165 2.13 -3.30 15.20
CA GLU A 165 1.47 -4.62 15.16
C GLU A 165 1.71 -5.29 13.78
N ALA A 166 1.47 -4.57 12.69
CA ALA A 166 1.66 -5.05 11.33
C ALA A 166 3.12 -5.33 10.96
N LEU A 167 4.06 -4.49 11.41
CA LEU A 167 5.50 -4.74 11.23
C LEU A 167 5.95 -6.02 11.96
N ASN A 168 5.46 -6.24 13.18
CA ASN A 168 5.71 -7.46 13.94
C ASN A 168 5.13 -8.69 13.22
N PHE A 169 3.88 -8.63 12.76
CA PHE A 169 3.25 -9.69 11.96
C PHE A 169 4.06 -10.00 10.69
N ALA A 170 4.46 -8.96 9.95
CA ALA A 170 5.20 -9.12 8.70
C ALA A 170 6.58 -9.78 8.89
N SER A 171 7.28 -9.42 9.97
CA SER A 171 8.56 -10.05 10.32
C SER A 171 8.37 -11.49 10.80
N PHE A 172 7.42 -11.73 11.72
CA PHE A 172 7.13 -13.08 12.24
C PHE A 172 6.77 -14.07 11.11
N TYR A 173 5.93 -13.63 10.17
CA TYR A 173 5.57 -14.39 8.97
C TYR A 173 6.54 -14.21 7.79
N ASN A 174 7.72 -13.63 8.01
CA ASN A 174 8.82 -13.52 7.05
C ASN A 174 8.37 -13.02 5.65
N LEU A 175 7.51 -12.00 5.59
CA LEU A 175 6.83 -11.55 4.36
C LEU A 175 7.77 -10.82 3.37
N ASP A 176 8.68 -11.55 2.75
CA ASP A 176 9.66 -11.07 1.76
C ASP A 176 9.09 -10.70 0.37
N ASN A 177 7.78 -10.88 0.18
CA ASN A 177 7.00 -10.29 -0.90
C ASN A 177 6.36 -8.93 -0.53
N LEU A 178 6.47 -8.47 0.72
CA LEU A 178 6.03 -7.14 1.16
C LEU A 178 7.16 -6.11 1.07
N VAL A 179 6.84 -4.93 0.54
CA VAL A 179 7.65 -3.72 0.60
C VAL A 179 6.84 -2.60 1.27
N VAL A 180 7.36 -2.07 2.36
CA VAL A 180 6.80 -0.90 3.05
C VAL A 180 7.60 0.33 2.62
N ILE A 181 6.95 1.44 2.29
CA ILE A 181 7.60 2.69 1.94
C ILE A 181 7.12 3.77 2.91
N PHE A 182 8.06 4.32 3.68
CA PHE A 182 7.82 5.43 4.60
C PHE A 182 8.17 6.72 3.86
N ASP A 183 7.16 7.55 3.58
CA ASP A 183 7.33 8.92 3.06
C ASP A 183 7.67 9.85 4.23
N ILE A 184 8.97 9.95 4.55
CA ILE A 184 9.47 10.73 5.68
C ILE A 184 9.72 12.17 5.23
N ASN A 185 8.61 12.91 5.20
CA ASN A 185 8.50 14.28 4.70
C ASN A 185 8.60 15.36 5.81
N ARG A 186 8.99 14.95 7.03
CA ARG A 186 9.15 15.74 8.26
C ARG A 186 7.87 16.25 8.93
N LEU A 187 6.74 16.33 8.22
CA LEU A 187 5.60 17.14 8.64
C LEU A 187 4.29 16.33 8.72
N GLY A 188 3.64 16.39 9.88
CA GLY A 188 2.29 15.87 10.10
C GLY A 188 1.21 16.81 9.57
N GLN A 189 0.03 16.78 10.19
CA GLN A 189 -1.08 17.69 9.85
C GLN A 189 -0.88 19.10 10.42
N SER A 190 -0.51 19.21 11.70
CA SER A 190 -0.49 20.47 12.47
C SER A 190 0.92 21.00 12.79
N GLY A 191 1.98 20.27 12.43
CA GLY A 191 3.37 20.61 12.72
C GLY A 191 4.31 19.46 12.37
N PRO A 192 5.59 19.51 12.79
CA PRO A 192 6.57 18.46 12.54
C PRO A 192 6.20 17.11 13.19
N THR A 193 6.62 16.01 12.57
CA THR A 193 6.50 14.66 13.13
C THR A 193 7.50 14.45 14.26
N SER A 194 7.23 13.49 15.14
CA SER A 194 8.01 13.29 16.39
C SER A 194 9.49 12.96 16.17
N LEU A 195 9.85 12.42 15.01
CA LEU A 195 11.24 12.13 14.61
C LEU A 195 11.76 13.08 13.53
N GLN A 196 10.91 13.89 12.90
CA GLN A 196 11.30 14.79 11.81
C GLN A 196 12.11 14.06 10.71
N HIS A 197 13.38 14.43 10.52
CA HIS A 197 14.33 13.80 9.59
C HIS A 197 15.42 13.00 10.31
N ASP A 198 15.17 12.48 11.52
CA ASP A 198 16.03 11.50 12.18
C ASP A 198 15.86 10.11 11.54
N MET A 199 16.43 9.99 10.34
CA MET A 199 16.40 8.78 9.52
C MET A 199 17.06 7.59 10.22
N GLU A 200 18.00 7.84 11.15
CA GLU A 200 18.70 6.79 11.89
C GLU A 200 17.78 6.19 12.95
N VAL A 201 17.00 6.98 13.69
CA VAL A 201 15.99 6.43 14.62
C VAL A 201 14.90 5.66 13.86
N TYR A 202 14.46 6.13 12.68
CA TYR A 202 13.58 5.33 11.81
C TYR A 202 14.22 4.00 11.43
N ARG A 203 15.48 4.02 10.96
CA ARG A 203 16.23 2.81 10.56
C ARG A 203 16.40 1.83 11.72
N GLN A 204 16.73 2.32 12.91
CA GLN A 204 16.88 1.50 14.12
C GLN A 204 15.57 0.85 14.53
N ARG A 205 14.46 1.59 14.58
CA ARG A 205 13.14 1.04 14.90
C ARG A 205 12.74 -0.07 13.93
N ILE A 206 12.81 0.19 12.63
CA ILE A 206 12.44 -0.78 11.59
C ILE A 206 13.36 -2.01 11.57
N THR A 207 14.66 -1.84 11.80
CA THR A 207 15.61 -2.96 11.94
C THR A 207 15.30 -3.79 13.20
N SER A 208 14.92 -3.15 14.30
CA SER A 208 14.55 -3.82 15.55
C SER A 208 13.27 -4.65 15.44
N PHE A 209 12.35 -4.24 14.56
CA PHE A 209 11.16 -5.02 14.17
C PHE A 209 11.46 -6.09 13.10
N GLY A 210 12.72 -6.33 12.73
CA GLY A 210 13.15 -7.47 11.90
C GLY A 210 13.08 -7.25 10.37
N LEU A 211 12.82 -6.03 9.90
CA LEU A 211 12.77 -5.71 8.47
C LEU A 211 14.16 -5.39 7.88
N ASN A 212 14.31 -5.53 6.57
CA ASN A 212 15.41 -4.92 5.83
C ASN A 212 15.16 -3.40 5.68
N ALA A 213 15.88 -2.57 6.43
CA ALA A 213 15.70 -1.11 6.40
C ALA A 213 16.69 -0.44 5.43
N ILE A 214 16.18 0.13 4.33
CA ILE A 214 16.97 0.84 3.32
C ILE A 214 16.63 2.34 3.41
N VAL A 215 17.61 3.19 3.73
CA VAL A 215 17.45 4.65 3.72
C VAL A 215 17.84 5.20 2.35
N VAL A 216 17.04 6.11 1.78
CA VAL A 216 17.26 6.74 0.47
C VAL A 216 16.86 8.22 0.49
N ASP A 217 17.41 9.01 -0.43
CA ASP A 217 16.75 10.24 -0.90
C ASP A 217 15.49 9.84 -1.68
N GLY A 218 14.32 10.20 -1.14
CA GLY A 218 13.03 9.89 -1.74
C GLY A 218 12.71 10.68 -3.02
N HIS A 219 13.59 11.58 -3.44
CA HIS A 219 13.53 12.32 -4.70
C HIS A 219 14.62 11.91 -5.69
N ASP A 220 15.49 10.95 -5.34
CA ASP A 220 16.42 10.35 -6.30
C ASP A 220 15.85 9.06 -6.91
N ILE A 221 15.65 9.10 -8.23
CA ILE A 221 15.12 7.98 -9.02
C ILE A 221 16.09 6.79 -9.04
N GLU A 222 17.41 7.01 -9.07
CA GLU A 222 18.39 5.93 -9.08
C GLU A 222 18.48 5.24 -7.70
N GLU A 223 18.39 5.99 -6.60
CA GLU A 223 18.33 5.40 -5.25
C GLU A 223 17.05 4.60 -5.03
N LEU A 224 15.88 5.16 -5.39
CA LEU A 224 14.60 4.46 -5.30
C LEU A 224 14.59 3.16 -6.12
N THR A 225 15.00 3.21 -7.38
CA THR A 225 15.01 2.03 -8.28
C THR A 225 15.98 0.95 -7.80
N LYS A 226 17.15 1.35 -7.27
CA LYS A 226 18.08 0.44 -6.60
C LYS A 226 17.49 -0.18 -5.34
N ALA A 227 16.80 0.60 -4.49
CA ALA A 227 16.17 0.11 -3.27
C ALA A 227 15.02 -0.87 -3.55
N PHE A 228 14.19 -0.62 -4.57
CA PHE A 228 13.17 -1.57 -5.02
C PHE A 228 13.78 -2.85 -5.62
N HIS A 229 14.90 -2.75 -6.34
CA HIS A 229 15.65 -3.94 -6.80
C HIS A 229 16.16 -4.76 -5.62
N GLU A 230 16.79 -4.13 -4.63
CA GLU A 230 17.27 -4.79 -3.40
C GLU A 230 16.12 -5.47 -2.64
N ALA A 231 14.97 -4.79 -2.51
CA ALA A 231 13.75 -5.35 -1.92
C ALA A 231 13.24 -6.59 -2.68
N SER A 232 13.41 -6.63 -4.01
CA SER A 232 12.98 -7.76 -4.84
C SER A 232 13.85 -9.01 -4.67
N ILE A 233 15.16 -8.83 -4.42
CA ILE A 233 16.12 -9.94 -4.23
C ILE A 233 16.29 -10.34 -2.76
N THR A 234 15.89 -9.48 -1.81
CA THR A 234 15.83 -9.80 -0.38
C THR A 234 14.84 -10.96 -0.15
N LYS A 235 15.22 -11.91 0.72
CA LYS A 235 14.43 -13.11 1.05
C LYS A 235 14.43 -13.34 2.56
N GLY A 236 13.40 -14.01 3.06
CA GLY A 236 13.25 -14.37 4.48
C GLY A 236 12.87 -13.22 5.42
N LYS A 237 12.69 -11.99 4.94
CA LYS A 237 12.22 -10.84 5.74
C LYS A 237 11.55 -9.78 4.86
N PRO A 238 10.59 -8.99 5.36
CA PRO A 238 10.04 -7.85 4.63
C PRO A 238 11.11 -6.77 4.42
N THR A 239 10.90 -5.90 3.43
CA THR A 239 11.76 -4.72 3.22
C THR A 239 10.99 -3.43 3.49
N ALA A 240 11.65 -2.48 4.12
CA ALA A 240 11.16 -1.13 4.35
C ALA A 240 12.12 -0.11 3.72
N ILE A 241 11.58 0.74 2.84
CA ILE A 241 12.30 1.84 2.22
C ILE A 241 11.93 3.11 3.00
N LEU A 242 12.94 3.69 3.63
CA LEU A 242 12.87 4.90 4.44
C LEU A 242 13.28 6.08 3.57
N ALA A 243 12.30 6.62 2.83
CA ALA A 243 12.52 7.68 1.87
C ALA A 243 12.49 9.03 2.60
N LYS A 244 13.64 9.70 2.68
CA LYS A 244 13.70 11.09 3.14
C LYS A 244 13.17 11.99 2.04
N THR A 245 12.09 12.70 2.31
CA THR A 245 11.38 13.55 1.33
C THR A 245 11.12 14.94 1.89
N TYR A 246 10.51 15.84 1.12
CA TYR A 246 10.05 17.14 1.60
C TYR A 246 8.58 17.33 1.27
N LYS A 247 7.78 17.73 2.27
CA LYS A 247 6.35 17.99 2.06
C LYS A 247 6.19 19.17 1.11
N GLY A 248 5.36 19.03 0.08
CA GLY A 248 5.28 20.06 -0.98
C GLY A 248 6.49 20.11 -1.92
N LYS A 249 7.25 19.03 -2.10
CA LYS A 249 8.42 19.01 -3.00
C LYS A 249 8.13 19.61 -4.38
N GLY A 250 8.95 20.58 -4.79
CA GLY A 250 8.82 21.30 -6.06
C GLY A 250 7.81 22.45 -6.02
N PHE A 251 7.23 22.77 -4.86
CA PHE A 251 6.33 23.92 -4.71
C PHE A 251 7.11 25.09 -4.11
N VAL A 252 7.51 26.04 -4.96
CA VAL A 252 8.26 27.23 -4.54
C VAL A 252 7.56 27.98 -3.39
N ASN A 253 8.34 28.33 -2.35
CA ASN A 253 7.89 28.94 -1.09
C ASN A 253 6.93 28.08 -0.23
N ILE A 254 6.69 26.80 -0.58
CA ILE A 254 5.77 25.88 0.11
C ILE A 254 6.48 24.57 0.49
N GLU A 255 7.52 24.16 -0.24
CA GLU A 255 8.38 23.02 0.11
C GLU A 255 8.92 23.15 1.54
N ASP A 256 8.74 22.08 2.33
CA ASP A 256 9.09 21.97 3.75
C ASP A 256 8.40 22.98 4.70
N ALA A 257 7.40 23.73 4.21
CA ALA A 257 6.67 24.70 5.01
C ALA A 257 5.50 24.08 5.80
N GLU A 258 5.35 24.51 7.05
CA GLU A 258 4.20 24.17 7.89
C GLU A 258 2.90 24.81 7.41
N LYS A 259 1.76 24.36 7.96
CA LYS A 259 0.41 24.91 7.70
C LYS A 259 -0.13 24.75 6.27
N TRP A 260 0.50 23.91 5.45
CA TRP A 260 0.06 23.58 4.08
C TRP A 260 -0.55 22.17 3.93
N HIS A 261 -0.80 21.44 5.02
CA HIS A 261 -1.48 20.15 4.94
C HIS A 261 -2.99 20.34 4.73
N GLY A 262 -3.59 19.59 3.80
CA GLY A 262 -5.03 19.66 3.52
C GLY A 262 -5.49 20.93 2.80
N THR A 263 -4.55 21.77 2.38
CA THR A 263 -4.83 23.06 1.72
C THR A 263 -4.51 22.96 0.22
N PRO A 264 -5.46 23.26 -0.68
CA PRO A 264 -5.17 23.44 -2.10
C PRO A 264 -4.29 24.68 -2.31
N LEU A 265 -3.53 24.73 -3.41
CA LEU A 265 -2.59 25.83 -3.64
C LEU A 265 -3.30 27.15 -4.00
N ASN A 266 -4.52 27.07 -4.54
CA ASN A 266 -5.29 28.21 -5.05
C ASN A 266 -4.42 29.06 -5.99
N ASP A 267 -4.29 30.37 -5.75
CA ASP A 267 -3.53 31.31 -6.59
C ASP A 267 -2.04 30.96 -6.71
N ASN A 268 -1.45 30.31 -5.68
CA ASN A 268 -0.05 29.87 -5.71
C ASN A 268 0.20 28.79 -6.78
N ALA A 269 -0.86 28.10 -7.24
CA ALA A 269 -0.73 27.07 -8.26
C ALA A 269 -0.17 27.60 -9.58
N VAL A 270 -0.44 28.86 -9.96
CA VAL A 270 0.02 29.40 -11.25
C VAL A 270 1.54 29.34 -11.35
N LYS A 271 2.23 29.91 -10.36
CA LYS A 271 3.71 29.93 -10.29
C LYS A 271 4.30 28.53 -10.14
N VAL A 272 3.71 27.70 -9.27
CA VAL A 272 4.18 26.33 -9.02
C VAL A 272 4.03 25.46 -10.28
N LEU A 273 2.91 25.58 -11.00
CA LEU A 273 2.68 24.85 -12.25
C LEU A 273 3.62 25.32 -13.36
N GLU A 274 3.89 26.62 -13.49
CA GLU A 274 4.86 27.15 -14.45
C GLU A 274 6.26 26.56 -14.21
N GLU A 275 6.73 26.58 -12.97
CA GLU A 275 8.05 26.07 -12.57
C GLU A 275 8.19 24.56 -12.80
N ILE A 276 7.18 23.76 -12.40
CA ILE A 276 7.19 22.31 -12.61
C ILE A 276 7.10 21.96 -14.11
N ASN A 277 6.31 22.69 -14.91
CA ASN A 277 6.26 22.50 -16.37
C ASN A 277 7.61 22.83 -17.04
N GLY A 278 8.33 23.84 -16.56
CA GLY A 278 9.68 24.19 -17.04
C GLY A 278 10.73 23.10 -16.82
N GLN A 279 10.49 22.18 -15.87
CA GLN A 279 11.39 21.04 -15.60
C GLN A 279 11.12 19.81 -16.48
N ILE A 280 9.94 19.69 -17.10
CA ILE A 280 9.57 18.53 -17.92
C ILE A 280 10.30 18.56 -19.26
N ARG A 281 11.17 17.58 -19.50
CA ARG A 281 11.93 17.48 -20.76
C ARG A 281 11.17 16.73 -21.85
N ASN A 282 10.46 15.67 -21.51
CA ASN A 282 9.76 14.80 -22.46
C ASN A 282 8.24 14.98 -22.37
N LYS A 283 7.62 15.78 -23.26
CA LYS A 283 6.15 15.97 -23.26
C LYS A 283 5.36 14.74 -23.73
N LYS A 284 5.99 13.83 -24.48
CA LYS A 284 5.44 12.54 -24.91
C LYS A 284 6.30 11.41 -24.33
N MET A 285 5.95 10.92 -23.14
CA MET A 285 6.57 9.71 -22.59
C MET A 285 5.85 8.46 -23.12
N PRO A 286 6.56 7.44 -23.61
CA PRO A 286 6.00 6.10 -23.73
C PRO A 286 5.83 5.51 -22.33
N VAL A 287 4.57 5.32 -21.89
CA VAL A 287 4.27 4.63 -20.64
C VAL A 287 4.35 3.13 -20.88
N ASN A 288 5.43 2.50 -20.41
CA ASN A 288 5.67 1.06 -20.54
C ASN A 288 5.60 0.39 -19.17
N ILE A 289 4.41 -0.04 -18.78
CA ILE A 289 4.17 -0.72 -17.51
C ILE A 289 4.61 -2.19 -17.64
N PRO A 290 5.51 -2.68 -16.75
CA PRO A 290 5.90 -4.08 -16.74
C PRO A 290 4.68 -5.00 -16.62
N LYS A 291 4.63 -6.06 -17.45
CA LYS A 291 3.55 -7.05 -17.34
C LYS A 291 3.75 -7.97 -16.13
N PRO A 292 2.67 -8.38 -15.44
CA PRO A 292 2.74 -9.44 -14.44
C PRO A 292 3.25 -10.74 -15.04
N VAL A 293 4.10 -11.41 -14.27
CA VAL A 293 4.63 -12.75 -14.55
C VAL A 293 4.14 -13.79 -13.53
N ALA A 294 3.37 -13.34 -12.55
CA ALA A 294 2.82 -14.18 -11.50
C ALA A 294 1.70 -15.09 -12.05
N VAL A 295 1.48 -16.21 -11.37
CA VAL A 295 0.38 -17.14 -11.62
C VAL A 295 -0.35 -17.33 -10.30
N VAL A 296 -1.67 -17.20 -10.28
CA VAL A 296 -2.51 -17.41 -9.10
C VAL A 296 -3.48 -18.57 -9.39
N PRO A 297 -3.68 -19.50 -8.44
CA PRO A 297 -4.67 -20.58 -8.59
C PRO A 297 -6.08 -20.06 -8.85
N THR A 298 -6.83 -20.75 -9.70
CA THR A 298 -8.26 -20.46 -9.89
C THR A 298 -9.04 -20.80 -8.63
N LEU A 299 -9.63 -19.80 -7.97
CA LEU A 299 -10.48 -20.01 -6.79
C LEU A 299 -11.84 -20.57 -7.18
N ASN A 300 -12.27 -21.63 -6.49
CA ASN A 300 -13.62 -22.16 -6.61
C ASN A 300 -14.62 -21.20 -5.96
N ILE A 301 -15.56 -20.64 -6.73
CA ILE A 301 -16.56 -19.67 -6.22
C ILE A 301 -17.88 -20.31 -5.75
N THR A 302 -18.00 -21.64 -5.69
CA THR A 302 -19.22 -22.32 -5.24
C THR A 302 -19.55 -22.04 -3.76
N ASN A 303 -20.82 -22.24 -3.39
CA ASN A 303 -21.34 -21.96 -2.05
C ASN A 303 -20.62 -22.78 -0.98
N VAL A 304 -20.19 -22.13 0.10
CA VAL A 304 -19.71 -22.78 1.32
C VAL A 304 -20.84 -23.62 1.93
N ARG A 305 -20.53 -24.87 2.33
CA ARG A 305 -21.45 -25.77 3.04
C ARG A 305 -20.69 -26.50 4.15
N LEU A 306 -21.40 -26.92 5.20
CA LEU A 306 -20.86 -27.87 6.17
C LEU A 306 -20.52 -29.20 5.47
N SER A 307 -19.42 -29.84 5.87
CA SER A 307 -19.06 -31.19 5.41
C SER A 307 -20.08 -32.25 5.80
N THR A 308 -20.63 -32.13 7.01
CA THR A 308 -21.66 -33.00 7.59
C THR A 308 -22.64 -32.17 8.41
N PRO A 309 -23.90 -32.60 8.58
CA PRO A 309 -24.86 -31.93 9.45
C PRO A 309 -24.34 -31.72 10.89
N PRO A 310 -24.90 -30.78 11.66
CA PRO A 310 -24.71 -30.73 13.11
C PRO A 310 -25.06 -32.08 13.74
N ASN A 311 -24.25 -32.53 14.70
CA ASN A 311 -24.44 -33.81 15.40
C ASN A 311 -24.47 -33.53 16.91
N TYR A 312 -25.57 -32.90 17.35
CA TYR A 312 -25.87 -32.57 18.73
C TYR A 312 -27.17 -33.25 19.14
N THR A 313 -27.27 -33.65 20.40
CA THR A 313 -28.46 -34.33 20.94
C THR A 313 -29.41 -33.33 21.60
N LEU A 314 -30.72 -33.52 21.46
CA LEU A 314 -31.70 -32.67 22.14
C LEU A 314 -31.52 -32.78 23.67
N GLY A 315 -31.32 -31.64 24.34
CA GLY A 315 -31.05 -31.57 25.78
C GLY A 315 -29.56 -31.54 26.15
N GLU A 316 -28.65 -31.81 25.20
CA GLU A 316 -27.20 -31.67 25.38
C GLU A 316 -26.82 -30.24 25.79
N LYS A 317 -25.84 -30.11 26.69
CA LYS A 317 -25.32 -28.82 27.15
C LYS A 317 -23.94 -28.58 26.54
N ILE A 318 -23.86 -27.58 25.66
CA ILE A 318 -22.61 -27.14 25.02
C ILE A 318 -22.53 -25.61 25.05
N ALA A 319 -21.35 -25.05 25.32
CA ALA A 319 -21.13 -23.62 25.20
C ALA A 319 -21.02 -23.23 23.71
N THR A 320 -21.68 -22.15 23.29
CA THR A 320 -21.75 -21.73 21.88
C THR A 320 -20.39 -21.52 21.23
N ARG A 321 -19.39 -21.02 21.99
CA ARG A 321 -17.97 -20.95 21.57
C ARG A 321 -17.37 -22.31 21.16
N VAL A 322 -17.67 -23.37 21.92
CA VAL A 322 -17.24 -24.74 21.58
C VAL A 322 -17.89 -25.20 20.27
N ALA A 323 -19.17 -24.87 20.09
CA ALA A 323 -19.94 -25.20 18.88
C ALA A 323 -19.45 -24.41 17.65
N TYR A 324 -19.08 -23.14 17.81
CA TYR A 324 -18.43 -22.31 16.78
C TYR A 324 -17.16 -22.98 16.25
N GLY A 325 -16.23 -23.36 17.13
CA GLY A 325 -15.00 -24.03 16.72
C GLY A 325 -15.24 -25.37 16.00
N THR A 326 -16.23 -26.14 16.46
CA THR A 326 -16.65 -27.37 15.79
C THR A 326 -17.21 -27.09 14.39
N ALA A 327 -18.04 -26.05 14.24
CA ALA A 327 -18.64 -25.66 12.97
C ALA A 327 -17.60 -25.11 11.98
N LEU A 328 -16.68 -24.25 12.44
CA LEU A 328 -15.58 -23.72 11.66
C LEU A 328 -14.71 -24.84 11.06
N ALA A 329 -14.33 -25.82 11.90
CA ALA A 329 -13.56 -26.98 11.46
C ALA A 329 -14.33 -27.86 10.45
N LYS A 330 -15.66 -28.05 10.62
CA LYS A 330 -16.52 -28.76 9.64
C LYS A 330 -16.71 -28.01 8.32
N ILE A 331 -16.74 -26.68 8.36
CA ILE A 331 -16.84 -25.83 7.16
C ILE A 331 -15.52 -25.92 6.36
N ALA A 332 -14.38 -25.93 7.05
CA ALA A 332 -13.06 -26.03 6.43
C ALA A 332 -12.74 -27.38 5.78
N GLU A 333 -13.42 -28.48 6.16
CA GLU A 333 -13.21 -29.83 5.59
C GLU A 333 -13.52 -29.89 4.09
N ASN A 334 -14.57 -29.20 3.63
CA ASN A 334 -15.01 -29.21 2.22
C ASN A 334 -14.85 -27.82 1.55
N ASN A 335 -14.07 -26.91 2.15
CA ASN A 335 -13.80 -25.60 1.58
C ASN A 335 -12.39 -25.12 1.96
N ASP A 336 -11.50 -25.10 0.97
CA ASP A 336 -10.10 -24.66 1.05
C ASP A 336 -9.96 -23.17 1.38
N ARG A 337 -10.84 -22.32 0.85
CA ARG A 337 -10.90 -20.86 1.11
C ARG A 337 -11.12 -20.48 2.58
N VAL A 338 -11.52 -21.42 3.43
CA VAL A 338 -11.83 -21.15 4.83
C VAL A 338 -10.54 -21.15 5.63
N ILE A 339 -10.17 -19.95 6.08
CA ILE A 339 -9.04 -19.68 6.96
C ILE A 339 -9.57 -19.12 8.29
N ALA A 340 -8.76 -19.18 9.33
CA ALA A 340 -9.06 -18.59 10.63
C ALA A 340 -7.89 -17.73 11.12
N LEU A 341 -8.24 -16.65 11.80
CA LEU A 341 -7.32 -15.72 12.44
C LEU A 341 -7.71 -15.66 13.92
N ASP A 342 -6.74 -15.66 14.82
CA ASP A 342 -7.01 -15.62 16.26
C ASP A 342 -5.92 -14.86 17.04
N GLY A 343 -6.36 -13.91 17.89
CA GLY A 343 -5.51 -13.06 18.71
C GLY A 343 -5.15 -13.70 20.05
N ASP A 344 -4.38 -14.79 20.01
CA ASP A 344 -3.93 -15.61 21.16
C ASP A 344 -5.01 -16.04 22.18
N THR A 345 -6.26 -16.16 21.73
CA THR A 345 -7.41 -16.62 22.54
C THR A 345 -8.03 -17.92 22.03
N LYS A 346 -7.37 -18.58 21.07
CA LYS A 346 -7.76 -19.81 20.35
C LYS A 346 -8.29 -20.97 21.20
N ASN A 347 -7.76 -21.14 22.42
CA ASN A 347 -8.22 -22.15 23.38
C ASN A 347 -9.54 -21.78 24.09
N SER A 348 -9.88 -20.49 24.08
CA SER A 348 -11.08 -19.91 24.69
C SER A 348 -12.18 -19.63 23.66
N THR A 349 -11.80 -19.25 22.43
CA THR A 349 -12.68 -19.13 21.26
C THR A 349 -13.00 -20.50 20.66
N TYR A 350 -12.13 -21.50 20.86
CA TYR A 350 -12.12 -22.81 20.18
C TYR A 350 -11.83 -22.72 18.67
N SER A 351 -11.25 -21.62 18.20
CA SER A 351 -10.69 -21.54 16.84
C SER A 351 -9.55 -22.55 16.64
N ASP A 352 -8.85 -22.94 17.71
CA ASP A 352 -7.80 -23.98 17.72
C ASP A 352 -8.21 -25.29 17.05
N LYS A 353 -9.50 -25.63 17.02
CA LYS A 353 -10.04 -26.79 16.31
C LYS A 353 -9.76 -26.79 14.80
N ILE A 354 -9.67 -25.62 14.15
CA ILE A 354 -9.20 -25.55 12.76
C ILE A 354 -7.69 -25.73 12.69
N LYS A 355 -6.91 -25.18 13.65
CA LYS A 355 -5.45 -25.34 13.73
C LYS A 355 -5.03 -26.80 13.88
N VAL A 356 -5.80 -27.60 14.63
CA VAL A 356 -5.56 -29.04 14.82
C VAL A 356 -5.79 -29.84 13.53
N LYS A 357 -6.74 -29.45 12.68
CA LYS A 357 -7.06 -30.17 11.42
C LYS A 357 -6.31 -29.64 10.20
N PHE A 358 -6.12 -28.32 10.14
CA PHE A 358 -5.67 -27.54 9.00
C PHE A 358 -4.73 -26.43 9.50
N PRO A 359 -3.57 -26.78 10.09
CA PRO A 359 -2.64 -25.82 10.68
C PRO A 359 -2.17 -24.75 9.67
N GLU A 360 -2.11 -25.09 8.38
CA GLU A 360 -1.75 -24.20 7.28
C GLU A 360 -2.80 -23.11 6.99
N ARG A 361 -4.02 -23.27 7.52
CA ARG A 361 -5.15 -22.33 7.36
C ARG A 361 -5.54 -21.62 8.67
N HIS A 362 -4.73 -21.76 9.72
CA HIS A 362 -4.83 -20.96 10.93
C HIS A 362 -3.68 -19.95 11.00
N ILE A 363 -4.01 -18.69 11.29
CA ILE A 363 -3.06 -17.59 11.47
C ILE A 363 -3.16 -17.15 12.94
N ASP A 364 -2.05 -17.20 13.67
CA ASP A 364 -1.95 -16.63 15.00
C ASP A 364 -1.59 -15.14 14.85
N CYS A 365 -2.52 -14.24 15.17
CA CYS A 365 -2.30 -12.79 15.10
C CYS A 365 -1.62 -12.22 16.35
N PHE A 366 -1.51 -13.00 17.42
CA PHE A 366 -1.08 -12.56 18.76
C PHE A 366 -2.02 -11.50 19.37
N ILE A 367 -1.65 -10.91 20.50
CA ILE A 367 -2.43 -9.86 21.17
C ILE A 367 -2.24 -8.55 20.41
N ALA A 368 -2.93 -8.44 19.27
CA ALA A 368 -2.84 -7.37 18.28
C ALA A 368 -4.16 -7.30 17.48
N GLU A 369 -5.28 -7.02 18.16
CA GLU A 369 -6.63 -7.16 17.60
C GLU A 369 -6.96 -6.16 16.46
N GLN A 370 -6.10 -5.15 16.22
CA GLN A 370 -6.28 -4.20 15.13
C GLN A 370 -5.75 -4.71 13.78
N ASN A 371 -4.85 -5.70 13.80
CA ASN A 371 -4.08 -6.18 12.65
C ASN A 371 -4.51 -7.57 12.14
#